data_AF-A0A8R2A544-F1
#
_entry.id   AF-A0A8R2A544-F1
#
_cell.length_a   1.000
_cell.length_b   1.000
_cell.length_c   1.000
_cell.angle_alpha   90.00
_cell.angle_beta   90.00
_cell.angle_gamma   90.00
#
_symmetry.space_group_name_H-M   'P 1'
#
loop_
_entity.id
_entity.type
_entity.pdbx_description
1 polymer ?
#
loop_
_entity_poly.entity_id
_entity_poly.type
_entity_poly.pdbx_seq_one_letter_code
_entity_poly.pdbx_strand_id
1 'polypeptide(L)'
;MFEGIVASLLNRYLGKYIEDLDLENLNVGIFGGNVFLSNLKLKTEALYELGLPIEVKAGSIGKFNVNIPWNGLSSQPVVIKIEEIFIVAGQVIDREWDTELEKRLARAAKKRILESIDNLSIFGNGSMENGGFLETLITTVMNNLQIYIRGIHIRFEDSMTNTDSPRALGLCIQTISLETTNSKWKPILSQQNGQTSVYEIVKIDSASFYCNTMCSTLLYTNKTMVSDWQDKMRSGLNNFNINEEPLEFILKPVVLKIKIIVNKSNEVRVPKLLVDFVLQDAALQMSRKQFVALMETAEFMKLAEINRLIHL
;
A
#
# COMPACT_ATOMS: atom_id res chain seq x y z
N MET A 1 0.03 -11.19 26.84
CA MET A 1 -1.39 -10.92 26.50
C MET A 1 -1.53 -10.03 25.26
N PHE A 2 -0.67 -9.02 25.09
CA PHE A 2 -0.71 -8.08 23.95
C PHE A 2 -0.25 -8.70 22.63
N GLU A 3 0.64 -9.68 22.72
CA GLU A 3 1.22 -10.40 21.59
C GLU A 3 0.13 -11.08 20.75
N GLY A 4 -0.86 -11.70 21.39
CA GLY A 4 -1.98 -12.35 20.70
C GLY A 4 -2.89 -11.36 19.94
N ILE A 5 -3.09 -10.17 20.49
CA ILE A 5 -3.88 -9.11 19.84
C ILE A 5 -3.14 -8.59 18.61
N VAL A 6 -1.86 -8.24 18.75
CA VAL A 6 -1.05 -7.78 17.62
C VAL A 6 -0.89 -8.88 16.57
N ALA A 7 -0.75 -10.15 16.98
CA ALA A 7 -0.74 -11.29 16.08
C ALA A 7 -2.04 -11.38 15.27
N SER A 8 -3.20 -11.31 15.93
CA SER A 8 -4.49 -11.28 15.22
C SER A 8 -4.63 -10.11 14.25
N LEU A 9 -4.12 -8.93 14.62
CA LEU A 9 -4.19 -7.72 13.81
C LEU A 9 -3.30 -7.84 12.56
N LEU A 10 -2.05 -8.27 12.74
CA LEU A 10 -1.10 -8.49 11.66
C LEU A 10 -1.58 -9.61 10.73
N ASN A 11 -2.05 -10.74 11.27
CA ASN A 11 -2.62 -11.84 10.48
C ASN A 11 -3.81 -11.37 9.64
N ARG A 12 -4.69 -10.54 10.22
CA ARG A 12 -5.84 -9.98 9.51
C ARG A 12 -5.43 -9.04 8.38
N TYR A 13 -4.46 -8.15 8.62
CA TYR A 13 -4.00 -7.21 7.59
C TYR A 13 -3.16 -7.90 6.51
N LEU A 14 -2.18 -8.71 6.89
CA LEU A 14 -1.31 -9.42 5.94
C LEU A 14 -2.08 -10.50 5.17
N GLY A 15 -2.89 -11.30 5.86
CA GLY A 15 -3.70 -12.35 5.24
C GLY A 15 -4.79 -11.83 4.30
N LYS A 16 -5.05 -10.52 4.30
CA LYS A 16 -5.94 -9.87 3.33
C LYS A 16 -5.28 -9.66 1.97
N TYR A 17 -3.96 -9.42 1.95
CA TYR A 17 -3.23 -9.07 0.72
C TYR A 17 -2.28 -10.17 0.24
N ILE A 18 -1.86 -11.08 1.11
CA ILE A 18 -0.81 -12.08 0.82
C ILE A 18 -1.41 -13.48 0.63
N GLU A 19 -1.00 -14.17 -0.44
CA GLU A 19 -1.32 -15.59 -0.70
C GLU A 19 -0.53 -16.53 0.21
N ASP A 20 -1.17 -17.59 0.68
CA ASP A 20 -0.55 -18.71 1.41
C ASP A 20 0.38 -18.28 2.57
N LEU A 21 -0.04 -17.27 3.32
CA LEU A 21 0.69 -16.78 4.49
C LEU A 21 0.76 -17.85 5.59
N ASP A 22 1.97 -18.25 5.95
CA ASP A 22 2.22 -19.17 7.08
C ASP A 22 1.94 -18.46 8.42
N LEU A 23 0.72 -18.62 8.89
CA LEU A 23 0.24 -17.99 10.13
C LEU A 23 0.97 -18.52 11.36
N GLU A 24 1.43 -19.77 11.36
CA GLU A 24 2.10 -20.38 12.52
C GLU A 24 3.48 -19.75 12.72
N ASN A 25 4.29 -19.71 11.66
CA ASN A 25 5.61 -19.09 11.71
C ASN A 25 5.53 -17.58 11.94
N LEU A 26 4.53 -16.91 11.35
CA LEU A 26 4.26 -15.50 11.61
C LEU A 26 3.95 -15.25 13.09
N ASN A 27 3.06 -16.06 13.68
CA ASN A 27 2.75 -15.95 15.10
C ASN A 27 4.00 -16.10 15.97
N VAL A 28 4.81 -17.15 15.73
CA VAL A 28 6.06 -17.38 16.48
C VAL A 28 6.99 -16.16 16.40
N GLY A 29 7.17 -15.57 15.21
CA GLY A 29 7.95 -14.35 15.03
C GLY A 29 7.38 -13.14 15.80
N ILE A 30 6.05 -12.99 15.82
CA ILE A 30 5.38 -11.90 16.54
C ILE A 30 5.59 -12.07 18.05
N PHE A 31 5.40 -13.28 18.60
CA PHE A 31 5.66 -13.55 20.02
C PHE A 31 7.13 -13.34 20.40
N GLY A 32 8.07 -13.63 19.48
CA GLY A 32 9.49 -13.33 19.65
C GLY A 32 9.86 -11.85 19.49
N GLY A 33 8.93 -11.01 19.04
CA GLY A 33 9.14 -9.58 18.80
C GLY A 33 9.88 -9.26 17.50
N ASN A 34 10.23 -10.26 16.68
CA ASN A 34 10.90 -10.08 15.41
C ASN A 34 10.29 -10.99 14.36
N VAL A 35 9.66 -10.38 13.35
CA VAL A 35 9.10 -11.06 12.20
C VAL A 35 9.97 -10.75 11.00
N PHE A 36 10.35 -11.80 10.26
CA PHE A 36 10.98 -11.66 8.97
C PHE A 36 10.30 -12.58 7.98
N LEU A 37 9.67 -11.99 6.97
CA LEU A 37 9.06 -12.67 5.85
C LEU A 37 9.72 -12.20 4.56
N SER A 38 9.85 -13.09 3.59
CA SER A 38 10.47 -12.80 2.31
C SER A 38 9.72 -13.48 1.18
N ASN A 39 9.79 -12.90 -0.03
CA ASN A 39 9.20 -13.45 -1.25
C ASN A 39 7.69 -13.72 -1.09
N LEU A 40 6.99 -12.76 -0.50
CA LEU A 40 5.55 -12.85 -0.29
C LEU A 40 4.83 -12.57 -1.60
N LYS A 41 3.85 -13.40 -1.93
CA LYS A 41 3.03 -13.25 -3.14
C LYS A 41 1.74 -12.51 -2.81
N LEU A 42 1.36 -11.55 -3.63
CA LEU A 42 0.12 -10.81 -3.46
C LEU A 42 -1.05 -11.56 -4.08
N LYS A 43 -2.21 -11.47 -3.43
CA LYS A 43 -3.48 -11.98 -3.93
C LYS A 43 -3.90 -11.24 -5.20
N THR A 44 -4.59 -11.96 -6.09
CA THR A 44 -5.19 -11.37 -7.30
C THR A 44 -6.14 -10.22 -6.95
N GLU A 45 -6.87 -10.36 -5.84
CA GLU A 45 -7.82 -9.39 -5.29
C GLU A 45 -7.19 -8.30 -4.39
N ALA A 46 -5.87 -8.26 -4.22
CA ALA A 46 -5.22 -7.36 -3.25
C ALA A 46 -5.51 -5.86 -3.52
N LEU A 47 -5.72 -5.46 -4.79
CA LEU A 47 -6.05 -4.08 -5.17
C LEU A 47 -7.56 -3.80 -5.23
N TYR A 48 -8.42 -4.81 -5.01
CA TYR A 48 -9.87 -4.68 -5.16
C TYR A 48 -10.49 -3.67 -4.18
N GLU A 49 -9.82 -3.46 -3.04
CA GLU A 49 -10.18 -2.47 -2.02
C GLU A 49 -9.98 -1.03 -2.45
N LEU A 50 -9.11 -0.78 -3.42
CA LEU A 50 -8.98 0.56 -4.00
C LEU A 50 -10.23 0.97 -4.78
N GLY A 51 -11.11 0.01 -5.09
CA GLY A 51 -12.35 0.26 -5.84
C GLY A 51 -12.13 0.34 -7.33
N LEU A 52 -10.92 0.00 -7.76
CA LEU A 52 -10.52 0.01 -9.14
C LEU A 52 -10.91 -1.35 -9.76
N PRO A 53 -11.45 -1.37 -10.99
CA PRO A 53 -11.79 -2.60 -11.70
C PRO A 53 -10.55 -3.19 -12.37
N ILE A 54 -9.54 -3.47 -11.57
CA ILE A 54 -8.26 -4.03 -12.00
C ILE A 54 -7.97 -5.27 -11.17
N GLU A 55 -7.24 -6.20 -11.75
CA GLU A 55 -6.74 -7.38 -11.05
C GLU A 55 -5.22 -7.43 -11.04
N VAL A 56 -4.67 -7.98 -9.97
CA VAL A 56 -3.23 -8.21 -9.86
C VAL A 56 -2.88 -9.43 -10.72
N LYS A 57 -2.18 -9.22 -11.83
CA LYS A 57 -1.70 -10.30 -12.70
C LYS A 57 -0.43 -10.94 -12.15
N ALA A 58 0.44 -10.12 -11.57
CA ALA A 58 1.61 -10.55 -10.82
C ALA A 58 1.88 -9.56 -9.69
N GLY A 59 2.17 -10.04 -8.48
CA GLY A 59 2.45 -9.16 -7.36
C GLY A 59 3.32 -9.84 -6.31
N SER A 60 4.31 -9.11 -5.81
CA SER A 60 5.25 -9.62 -4.83
C SER A 60 5.75 -8.54 -3.88
N ILE A 61 6.04 -8.95 -2.66
CA ILE A 61 6.80 -8.17 -1.67
C ILE A 61 8.10 -8.95 -1.40
N GLY A 62 9.24 -8.33 -1.69
CA GLY A 62 10.55 -8.97 -1.53
C GLY A 62 10.88 -9.26 -0.08
N LYS A 63 10.77 -8.27 0.81
CA LYS A 63 10.99 -8.44 2.25
C LYS A 63 9.99 -7.68 3.08
N PHE A 64 9.57 -8.28 4.18
CA PHE A 64 8.71 -7.69 5.18
C PHE A 64 9.30 -8.01 6.56
N ASN A 65 9.66 -6.98 7.31
CA ASN A 65 10.24 -7.08 8.64
C ASN A 65 9.43 -6.25 9.62
N VAL A 66 9.13 -6.83 10.78
CA VAL A 66 8.48 -6.13 11.89
C VAL A 66 9.27 -6.41 13.16
N ASN A 67 9.73 -5.35 13.82
CA ASN A 67 10.39 -5.39 15.13
C ASN A 67 9.48 -4.74 16.18
N ILE A 68 9.05 -5.54 17.16
CA ILE A 68 8.15 -5.14 18.25
C ILE A 68 8.92 -5.27 19.57
N PRO A 69 9.30 -4.16 20.21
CA PRO A 69 10.01 -4.20 21.48
C PRO A 69 9.04 -4.45 22.63
N TRP A 70 8.60 -5.70 22.83
CA TRP A 70 7.62 -6.07 23.88
C TRP A 70 7.98 -5.54 25.28
N ASN A 71 9.27 -5.58 25.63
CA ASN A 71 9.78 -5.13 26.93
C ASN A 71 9.91 -3.60 27.05
N GLY A 72 9.64 -2.85 25.97
CA GLY A 72 9.93 -1.43 25.86
C GLY A 72 8.95 -0.64 24.98
N LEU A 73 7.71 -1.10 24.78
CA LEU A 73 6.74 -0.44 23.89
C LEU A 73 6.48 1.05 24.21
N SER A 74 6.70 1.46 25.46
CA SER A 74 6.59 2.86 25.89
C SER A 74 7.85 3.70 25.61
N SER A 75 9.01 3.07 25.44
CA SER A 75 10.32 3.74 25.34
C SER A 75 11.05 3.48 24.01
N GLN A 76 10.64 2.47 23.25
CA GLN A 76 11.22 2.05 21.98
C GLN A 76 10.15 1.95 20.90
N PRO A 77 10.48 2.28 19.64
CA PRO A 77 9.51 2.29 18.55
C PRO A 77 9.25 0.88 18.01
N VAL A 78 8.01 0.67 17.55
CA VAL A 78 7.68 -0.48 16.69
C VAL A 78 8.12 -0.13 15.29
N VAL A 79 9.00 -0.95 14.70
CA VAL A 79 9.60 -0.65 13.38
C VAL A 79 9.11 -1.65 12.36
N ILE A 80 8.44 -1.16 11.31
CA ILE A 80 8.00 -1.94 10.16
C ILE A 80 8.86 -1.55 8.95
N LYS A 81 9.48 -2.53 8.31
CA LYS A 81 10.25 -2.34 7.07
C LYS A 81 9.70 -3.23 5.97
N ILE A 82 9.38 -2.62 4.84
CA ILE A 82 8.89 -3.33 3.66
C ILE A 82 9.80 -2.97 2.49
N GLU A 83 10.34 -3.97 1.81
CA GLU A 83 11.21 -3.78 0.66
C GLU A 83 10.61 -4.47 -0.58
N GLU A 84 10.69 -3.78 -1.71
CA GLU A 84 10.43 -4.31 -3.05
C GLU A 84 8.96 -4.75 -3.22
N ILE A 85 8.06 -3.77 -3.19
CA ILE A 85 6.64 -3.95 -3.51
C ILE A 85 6.47 -3.76 -5.01
N PHE A 86 6.37 -4.87 -5.74
CA PHE A 86 6.16 -4.86 -7.19
C PHE A 86 4.79 -5.43 -7.52
N ILE A 87 4.01 -4.67 -8.30
CA ILE A 87 2.67 -5.04 -8.69
C ILE A 87 2.49 -4.77 -10.17
N VAL A 88 2.17 -5.80 -10.94
CA VAL A 88 1.67 -5.72 -12.32
C VAL A 88 0.17 -5.98 -12.27
N ALA A 89 -0.59 -4.92 -12.47
CA ALA A 89 -2.04 -4.97 -12.57
C ALA A 89 -2.46 -4.96 -14.04
N GLY A 90 -3.62 -5.52 -14.33
CA GLY A 90 -4.23 -5.44 -15.65
C GLY A 90 -5.73 -5.34 -15.55
N GLN A 91 -6.36 -5.21 -16.72
CA GLN A 91 -7.81 -5.27 -16.82
C GLN A 91 -8.33 -6.65 -16.37
N VAL A 92 -9.53 -6.65 -15.78
CA VAL A 92 -10.28 -7.89 -15.53
C VAL A 92 -10.75 -8.41 -16.89
N ILE A 93 -10.13 -9.49 -17.36
CA ILE A 93 -10.47 -10.10 -18.65
C ILE A 93 -11.59 -11.09 -18.39
N ASP A 94 -12.53 -11.18 -19.32
CA ASP A 94 -13.55 -12.23 -19.40
C ASP A 94 -12.82 -13.59 -19.50
N ARG A 95 -12.54 -14.17 -18.34
CA ARG A 95 -11.94 -15.51 -18.20
C ARG A 95 -13.05 -16.54 -18.32
N GLU A 96 -12.69 -17.79 -18.62
CA GLU A 96 -13.63 -18.89 -18.38
C GLU A 96 -14.13 -18.79 -16.93
N TRP A 97 -15.46 -18.77 -16.79
CA TRP A 97 -16.15 -18.51 -15.53
C TRP A 97 -15.63 -19.45 -14.43
N ASP A 98 -14.82 -18.90 -13.52
CA ASP A 98 -14.31 -19.63 -12.36
C ASP A 98 -15.23 -19.31 -11.19
N THR A 99 -16.20 -20.21 -10.98
CA THR A 99 -17.21 -20.06 -9.94
C THR A 99 -16.62 -19.80 -8.55
N GLU A 100 -15.40 -20.28 -8.26
CA GLU A 100 -14.78 -20.10 -6.96
C GLU A 100 -14.14 -18.70 -6.86
N LEU A 101 -13.45 -18.26 -7.90
CA LEU A 101 -12.85 -16.94 -7.96
C LEU A 101 -13.91 -15.82 -8.04
N GLU A 102 -14.96 -15.99 -8.84
CA GLU A 102 -16.13 -15.08 -8.84
C GLU A 102 -16.75 -14.98 -7.45
N LYS A 103 -16.96 -16.11 -6.76
CA LYS A 103 -17.50 -16.11 -5.38
C LYS A 103 -16.56 -15.39 -4.42
N ARG A 104 -15.24 -15.55 -4.55
CA ARG A 104 -14.25 -14.83 -3.72
C ARG A 104 -14.29 -13.33 -4.00
N LEU A 105 -14.34 -12.92 -5.26
CA LEU A 105 -14.43 -11.52 -5.67
C LEU A 105 -15.75 -10.87 -5.22
N ALA A 106 -16.89 -11.56 -5.40
CA ALA A 106 -18.19 -11.09 -4.92
C ALA A 106 -18.23 -10.99 -3.39
N ARG A 107 -17.62 -11.94 -2.67
CA ARG A 107 -17.44 -11.86 -1.22
C ARG A 107 -16.56 -10.67 -0.83
N ALA A 108 -15.45 -10.41 -1.53
CA ALA A 108 -14.59 -9.26 -1.29
C ALA A 108 -15.33 -7.93 -1.54
N ALA A 109 -16.12 -7.84 -2.62
CA ALA A 109 -16.96 -6.68 -2.92
C ALA A 109 -18.00 -6.41 -1.84
N LYS A 110 -18.72 -7.46 -1.43
CA LYS A 110 -19.71 -7.39 -0.35
C LYS A 110 -19.03 -7.03 0.97
N LYS A 111 -17.89 -7.64 1.28
CA LYS A 111 -17.10 -7.37 2.48
C LYS A 111 -16.62 -5.92 2.52
N ARG A 112 -16.21 -5.32 1.41
CA ARG A 112 -15.86 -3.89 1.34
C ARG A 112 -17.05 -3.00 1.76
N ILE A 113 -18.25 -3.29 1.26
CA ILE A 113 -19.45 -2.53 1.62
C ILE A 113 -19.76 -2.72 3.12
N LEU A 114 -19.66 -3.93 3.65
CA LEU A 114 -19.84 -4.19 5.09
C LEU A 114 -18.74 -3.54 5.94
N GLU A 115 -17.47 -3.63 5.57
CA GLU A 115 -16.34 -3.03 6.29
C GLU A 115 -16.42 -1.50 6.29
N SER A 116 -16.98 -0.87 5.26
CA SER A 116 -17.24 0.59 5.28
C SER A 116 -18.26 1.01 6.36
N ILE A 117 -19.10 0.08 6.81
CA ILE A 117 -20.08 0.26 7.90
C ILE A 117 -19.48 -0.19 9.24
N ASP A 118 -18.64 -1.24 9.22
CA ASP A 118 -18.07 -1.90 10.42
C ASP A 118 -16.69 -1.39 10.85
N ASN A 119 -15.97 -0.59 10.07
CA ASN A 119 -14.69 -0.03 10.50
C ASN A 119 -14.81 0.97 11.68
N LEU A 120 -16.04 1.24 12.14
CA LEU A 120 -16.35 1.89 13.42
C LEU A 120 -16.46 0.91 14.61
N SER A 121 -16.63 -0.40 14.39
CA SER A 121 -16.87 -1.39 15.45
C SER A 121 -15.60 -2.08 15.97
N ILE A 122 -14.44 -1.92 15.31
CA ILE A 122 -13.14 -2.18 15.96
C ILE A 122 -12.90 -1.19 17.12
N PHE A 123 -13.53 -0.02 17.06
CA PHE A 123 -13.52 1.01 18.11
C PHE A 123 -14.79 0.98 18.99
N GLY A 124 -15.72 0.06 18.75
CA GLY A 124 -17.01 0.04 19.44
C GLY A 124 -17.64 -1.34 19.44
N ASN A 125 -17.67 -1.95 20.64
CA ASN A 125 -18.37 -3.19 21.00
C ASN A 125 -17.57 -4.51 20.90
N GLY A 126 -16.57 -4.63 21.77
CA GLY A 126 -16.18 -5.91 22.37
C GLY A 126 -16.00 -5.73 23.88
N SER A 127 -16.94 -6.25 24.67
CA SER A 127 -16.95 -6.39 26.15
C SER A 127 -16.33 -5.25 27.00
N MET A 128 -17.18 -4.62 27.83
CA MET A 128 -16.88 -3.48 28.71
C MET A 128 -15.76 -3.67 29.76
N GLU A 129 -15.02 -4.79 29.76
CA GLU A 129 -13.90 -5.04 30.67
C GLU A 129 -12.51 -4.88 30.01
N ASN A 130 -12.38 -5.05 28.68
CA ASN A 130 -11.07 -5.03 27.99
C ASN A 130 -10.88 -3.86 26.99
N GLY A 131 -11.91 -3.06 26.71
CA GLY A 131 -11.87 -1.98 25.72
C GLY A 131 -10.81 -0.91 26.00
N GLY A 132 -10.67 -0.46 27.26
CA GLY A 132 -9.68 0.57 27.61
C GLY A 132 -8.23 0.09 27.53
N PHE A 133 -7.97 -1.18 27.84
CA PHE A 133 -6.63 -1.77 27.69
C PHE A 133 -6.25 -1.96 26.22
N LEU A 134 -7.20 -2.35 25.37
CA LEU A 134 -6.97 -2.47 23.92
C LEU A 134 -6.68 -1.12 23.26
N GLU A 135 -7.49 -0.11 23.59
CA GLU A 135 -7.34 1.23 23.04
C GLU A 135 -6.00 1.87 23.47
N THR A 136 -5.58 1.69 24.72
CA THR A 136 -4.28 2.19 25.21
C THR A 136 -3.10 1.50 24.53
N LEU A 137 -3.19 0.22 24.19
CA LEU A 137 -2.13 -0.47 23.44
C LEU A 137 -2.05 -0.01 22.00
N ILE A 138 -3.19 0.04 21.31
CA ILE A 138 -3.24 0.47 19.91
C ILE A 138 -2.70 1.88 19.81
N THR A 139 -3.14 2.77 20.70
CA THR A 139 -2.61 4.14 20.75
C THR A 139 -1.12 4.16 21.08
N THR A 140 -0.62 3.34 22.00
CA THR A 140 0.82 3.26 22.34
C THR A 140 1.67 2.78 21.16
N VAL A 141 1.23 1.71 20.47
CA VAL A 141 1.90 1.20 19.27
C VAL A 141 1.87 2.26 18.17
N MET A 142 0.72 2.89 17.92
CA MET A 142 0.56 3.92 16.89
C MET A 142 1.43 5.16 17.18
N ASN A 143 1.53 5.60 18.44
CA ASN A 143 2.30 6.79 18.81
C ASN A 143 3.80 6.67 18.53
N ASN A 144 4.33 5.43 18.59
CA ASN A 144 5.74 5.13 18.42
C ASN A 144 5.98 4.24 17.17
N LEU A 145 5.05 4.25 16.21
CA LEU A 145 5.15 3.46 15.00
C LEU A 145 6.10 4.14 14.01
N GLN A 146 7.10 3.40 13.55
CA GLN A 146 7.99 3.81 12.47
C GLN A 146 7.82 2.86 11.29
N ILE A 147 7.56 3.41 10.11
CA ILE A 147 7.36 2.62 8.89
C ILE A 147 8.38 3.05 7.87
N TYR A 148 9.06 2.09 7.25
CA TYR A 148 9.97 2.31 6.14
C TYR A 148 9.59 1.39 4.99
N ILE A 149 9.12 1.96 3.90
CA ILE A 149 8.81 1.23 2.67
C ILE A 149 9.83 1.65 1.62
N ARG A 150 10.49 0.69 1.00
CA ARG A 150 11.49 0.94 -0.05
C ARG A 150 11.14 0.18 -1.31
N GLY A 151 11.24 0.86 -2.43
CA GLY A 151 11.09 0.30 -3.76
C GLY A 151 9.67 -0.17 -4.03
N ILE A 152 8.81 0.78 -4.34
CA ILE A 152 7.43 0.54 -4.76
C ILE A 152 7.36 0.78 -6.25
N HIS A 153 6.88 -0.21 -7.00
CA HIS A 153 6.58 -0.05 -8.41
C HIS A 153 5.27 -0.75 -8.72
N ILE A 154 4.25 0.05 -9.03
CA ILE A 154 2.93 -0.41 -9.44
C ILE A 154 2.79 -0.08 -10.91
N ARG A 155 2.56 -1.09 -11.75
CA ARG A 155 2.41 -0.96 -13.20
C ARG A 155 1.07 -1.54 -13.61
N PHE A 156 0.22 -0.72 -14.19
CA PHE A 156 -1.01 -1.15 -14.85
C PHE A 156 -0.73 -1.33 -16.34
N GLU A 157 -1.05 -2.50 -16.87
CA GLU A 157 -0.87 -2.85 -18.28
C GLU A 157 -2.22 -3.03 -18.97
N ASP A 158 -2.38 -2.34 -20.08
CA ASP A 158 -3.59 -2.37 -20.92
C ASP A 158 -3.29 -3.10 -22.22
N SER A 159 -3.91 -4.28 -22.39
CA SER A 159 -3.83 -5.09 -23.60
C SER A 159 -5.09 -5.06 -24.47
N MET A 160 -6.19 -4.46 -23.98
CA MET A 160 -7.52 -4.65 -24.57
C MET A 160 -8.02 -3.40 -25.27
N THR A 161 -7.72 -2.22 -24.73
CA THR A 161 -8.24 -0.96 -25.30
C THR A 161 -7.67 -0.69 -26.69
N ASN A 162 -6.43 -1.13 -26.94
CA ASN A 162 -5.83 -1.13 -28.27
C ASN A 162 -4.89 -2.34 -28.42
N THR A 163 -5.36 -3.38 -29.11
CA THR A 163 -4.65 -4.65 -29.28
C THR A 163 -3.36 -4.50 -30.09
N ASP A 164 -3.28 -3.51 -30.97
CA ASP A 164 -2.11 -3.25 -31.83
C ASP A 164 -1.02 -2.42 -31.11
N SER A 165 -1.36 -1.75 -30.01
CA SER A 165 -0.41 -0.97 -29.23
C SER A 165 -0.72 -1.09 -27.74
N PRO A 166 -0.20 -2.14 -27.05
CA PRO A 166 -0.41 -2.28 -25.63
C PRO A 166 0.27 -1.12 -24.90
N ARG A 167 -0.31 -0.71 -23.77
CA ARG A 167 0.13 0.48 -23.04
C ARG A 167 0.37 0.16 -21.59
N ALA A 168 1.12 1.03 -20.92
CA ALA A 168 1.31 0.90 -19.49
C ALA A 168 1.36 2.23 -18.76
N LEU A 169 0.72 2.24 -17.61
CA LEU A 169 0.75 3.32 -16.63
C LEU A 169 1.50 2.80 -15.42
N GLY A 170 2.31 3.63 -14.77
CA GLY A 170 2.94 3.18 -13.54
C GLY A 170 3.32 4.28 -12.58
N LEU A 171 3.35 3.87 -11.32
CA LEU A 171 3.76 4.65 -10.17
C LEU A 171 5.04 4.03 -9.61
N CYS A 172 6.09 4.83 -9.53
CA CYS A 172 7.36 4.45 -8.93
C CYS A 172 7.63 5.32 -7.71
N ILE A 173 7.94 4.72 -6.56
CA ILE A 173 8.34 5.43 -5.34
C ILE A 173 9.55 4.74 -4.75
N GLN A 174 10.64 5.47 -4.54
CA GLN A 174 11.87 4.89 -4.02
C GLN A 174 11.77 4.61 -2.54
N THR A 175 11.26 5.58 -1.76
CA THR A 175 11.10 5.43 -0.31
C THR A 175 9.84 6.13 0.17
N ILE A 176 9.19 5.53 1.16
CA ILE A 176 8.22 6.16 2.05
C ILE A 176 8.69 5.90 3.46
N SER A 177 8.87 6.93 4.27
CA SER A 177 9.18 6.78 5.70
C SER A 177 8.17 7.55 6.54
N LEU A 178 7.63 6.91 7.57
CA LEU A 178 6.87 7.53 8.66
C LEU A 178 7.73 7.47 9.92
N GLU A 179 8.02 8.62 10.51
CA GLU A 179 8.81 8.72 11.74
C GLU A 179 8.12 9.64 12.74
N THR A 180 8.03 9.21 14.01
CA THR A 180 7.67 10.10 15.12
C THR A 180 8.80 11.09 15.39
N THR A 181 8.45 12.36 15.57
CA THR A 181 9.39 13.47 15.76
C THR A 181 9.06 14.29 17.00
N ASN A 182 9.96 15.20 17.37
CA ASN A 182 9.66 16.26 18.32
C ASN A 182 9.08 17.51 17.63
N SER A 183 8.76 18.55 18.40
CA SER A 183 8.26 19.84 17.89
C SER A 183 9.23 20.58 16.95
N LYS A 184 10.48 20.14 16.84
CA LYS A 184 11.49 20.66 15.89
C LYS A 184 11.69 19.76 14.68
N TRP A 185 10.79 18.79 14.45
CA TRP A 185 10.82 17.85 13.33
C TRP A 185 12.08 16.96 13.28
N LYS A 186 12.71 16.73 14.43
CA LYS A 186 13.81 15.77 14.56
C LYS A 186 13.25 14.41 15.00
N PRO A 187 13.65 13.29 14.35
CA PRO A 187 13.24 11.96 14.76
C PRO A 187 13.57 11.68 16.22
N ILE A 188 12.64 11.04 16.92
CA ILE A 188 12.81 10.59 18.31
C ILE A 188 12.43 9.12 18.43
N LEU A 189 13.00 8.42 19.40
CA LEU A 189 12.73 6.99 19.63
C LEU A 189 11.39 6.74 20.32
N SER A 190 10.94 7.71 21.13
CA SER A 190 9.64 7.64 21.80
C SER A 190 9.16 9.04 22.16
N GLN A 191 7.84 9.20 22.25
CA GLN A 191 7.24 10.41 22.82
C GLN A 191 7.50 10.50 24.32
N GLN A 192 7.75 11.72 24.80
CA GLN A 192 7.86 11.97 26.23
C GLN A 192 6.48 12.01 26.90
N ASN A 193 6.38 11.43 28.09
CA ASN A 193 5.15 11.44 28.88
C ASN A 193 4.65 12.87 29.14
N GLY A 194 3.35 13.10 28.94
CA GLY A 194 2.69 14.39 29.20
C GLY A 194 2.62 15.35 28.00
N GLN A 195 3.11 14.97 26.82
CA GLN A 195 2.90 15.76 25.61
C GLN A 195 1.45 15.69 25.13
N THR A 196 0.83 16.86 24.97
CA THR A 196 -0.54 16.99 24.45
C THR A 196 -0.61 16.90 22.93
N SER A 197 0.52 16.81 22.23
CA SER A 197 0.60 16.75 20.77
C SER A 197 1.61 15.70 20.31
N VAL A 198 1.21 14.93 19.28
CA VAL A 198 2.03 13.97 18.55
C VAL A 198 2.52 14.63 17.28
N TYR A 199 3.81 14.53 16.99
CA TYR A 199 4.42 15.04 15.77
C TYR A 199 4.93 13.86 14.95
N GLU A 200 4.46 13.75 13.71
CA GLU A 200 4.86 12.71 12.78
C GLU A 200 5.34 13.37 11.49
N ILE A 201 6.36 12.79 10.87
CA ILE A 201 6.80 13.20 9.54
C ILE A 201 6.72 12.01 8.58
N VAL A 202 6.00 12.21 7.48
CA VAL A 202 6.04 11.32 6.32
C VAL A 202 6.99 11.94 5.30
N LYS A 203 7.96 11.17 4.82
CA LYS A 203 8.82 11.56 3.71
C LYS A 203 8.61 10.56 2.58
N ILE A 204 8.41 11.09 1.38
CA ILE A 204 8.29 10.31 0.16
C ILE A 204 9.38 10.81 -0.78
N ASP A 205 10.36 9.96 -1.07
CA ASP A 205 11.45 10.31 -1.98
C ASP A 205 11.26 9.63 -3.33
N SER A 206 11.49 10.42 -4.39
CA SER A 206 11.46 9.96 -5.77
C SER A 206 10.14 9.29 -6.16
N ALA A 207 9.02 9.92 -5.81
CA ALA A 207 7.71 9.54 -6.33
C ALA A 207 7.53 10.04 -7.76
N SER A 208 7.15 9.18 -8.69
CA SER A 208 7.00 9.50 -10.10
C SER A 208 5.85 8.73 -10.72
N PHE A 209 5.29 9.30 -11.78
CA PHE A 209 4.20 8.71 -12.54
C PHE A 209 4.55 8.73 -14.02
N TYR A 210 4.43 7.59 -14.69
CA TYR A 210 4.74 7.43 -16.10
C TYR A 210 3.57 6.82 -16.87
N CYS A 211 3.54 7.10 -18.17
CA CYS A 211 2.60 6.54 -19.13
C CYS A 211 3.35 6.25 -20.42
N ASN A 212 3.70 4.98 -20.63
CA ASN A 212 4.21 4.50 -21.91
C ASN A 212 3.03 4.29 -22.86
N THR A 213 2.97 5.11 -23.90
CA THR A 213 1.83 5.12 -24.86
C THR A 213 1.87 3.96 -25.86
N MET A 214 3.00 3.28 -25.94
CA MET A 214 3.21 2.05 -26.71
C MET A 214 4.31 1.25 -26.02
N CYS A 215 4.04 -0.02 -25.73
CA CYS A 215 4.99 -0.97 -25.18
C CYS A 215 5.20 -2.09 -26.21
N SER A 216 6.43 -2.57 -26.40
CA SER A 216 6.69 -3.73 -27.28
C SER A 216 6.17 -5.04 -26.69
N THR A 217 6.19 -5.20 -25.37
CA THR A 217 5.78 -6.43 -24.69
C THR A 217 5.23 -6.12 -23.30
N LEU A 218 4.13 -6.79 -22.95
CA LEU A 218 3.55 -6.75 -21.60
C LEU A 218 4.25 -7.75 -20.68
N LEU A 219 4.41 -7.38 -19.41
CA LEU A 219 5.09 -8.21 -18.42
C LEU A 219 4.28 -9.46 -18.06
N TYR A 220 2.94 -9.39 -18.04
CA TYR A 220 2.13 -10.54 -17.62
C TYR A 220 1.78 -11.55 -18.75
N THR A 221 1.95 -11.18 -20.02
CA THR A 221 1.60 -12.07 -21.16
C THR A 221 2.73 -13.02 -21.52
N ASN A 222 3.97 -12.71 -21.13
CA ASN A 222 5.13 -13.54 -21.40
C ASN A 222 5.23 -14.71 -20.40
N LYS A 223 4.34 -15.71 -20.56
CA LYS A 223 4.25 -16.91 -19.71
C LYS A 223 5.42 -17.88 -19.88
N THR A 224 6.28 -17.70 -20.89
CA THR A 224 7.40 -18.61 -21.19
C THR A 224 8.66 -18.29 -20.39
N MET A 225 8.76 -17.09 -19.79
CA MET A 225 9.81 -16.73 -18.84
C MET A 225 9.26 -16.68 -17.42
N VAL A 226 9.40 -17.81 -16.73
CA VAL A 226 9.34 -17.83 -15.27
C VAL A 226 10.41 -16.85 -14.74
N SER A 227 10.00 -15.91 -13.88
CA SER A 227 10.76 -15.04 -12.95
C SER A 227 11.34 -13.65 -13.34
N ASP A 228 11.51 -13.23 -14.59
CA ASP A 228 12.24 -11.95 -14.84
C ASP A 228 11.42 -10.66 -14.65
N TRP A 229 10.10 -10.74 -14.44
CA TRP A 229 9.27 -9.54 -14.31
C TRP A 229 9.65 -8.67 -13.09
N GLN A 230 10.11 -9.29 -12.00
CA GLN A 230 10.55 -8.56 -10.79
C GLN A 230 11.81 -7.75 -11.09
N ASP A 231 12.75 -8.33 -11.83
CA ASP A 231 13.99 -7.63 -12.23
C ASP A 231 13.71 -6.52 -13.24
N LYS A 232 12.74 -6.73 -14.14
CA LYS A 232 12.25 -5.67 -15.02
C LYS A 232 11.58 -4.53 -14.25
N MET A 233 10.76 -4.83 -13.25
CA MET A 233 10.15 -3.81 -12.38
C MET A 233 11.22 -3.09 -11.54
N ARG A 234 12.23 -3.81 -11.05
CA ARG A 234 13.39 -3.25 -10.35
C ARG A 234 14.21 -2.34 -11.25
N SER A 235 14.45 -2.73 -12.49
CA SER A 235 15.10 -1.90 -13.51
C SER A 235 14.28 -0.65 -13.82
N GLY A 236 12.95 -0.77 -13.93
CA GLY A 236 12.06 0.37 -14.12
C GLY A 236 12.16 1.39 -12.97
N LEU A 237 12.33 0.91 -11.74
CA LEU A 237 12.50 1.76 -10.56
C LEU A 237 13.88 2.44 -10.50
N ASN A 238 14.96 1.69 -10.76
CA ASN A 238 16.33 2.18 -10.56
C ASN A 238 16.92 2.88 -11.79
N ASN A 239 16.57 2.41 -12.98
CA ASN A 239 17.15 2.84 -14.27
C ASN A 239 16.14 3.53 -15.19
N PHE A 240 14.87 3.63 -14.76
CA PHE A 240 13.77 4.18 -15.55
C PHE A 240 13.63 3.51 -16.93
N ASN A 241 13.82 2.19 -16.96
CA ASN A 241 13.76 1.39 -18.17
C ASN A 241 13.16 0.01 -17.91
N ILE A 242 12.22 -0.41 -18.77
CA ILE A 242 11.60 -1.74 -18.76
C ILE A 242 11.66 -2.29 -20.18
N ASN A 243 12.13 -3.53 -20.37
CA ASN A 243 12.29 -4.14 -21.70
C ASN A 243 13.11 -3.29 -22.69
N GLU A 244 14.17 -2.63 -22.21
CA GLU A 244 15.00 -1.71 -23.00
C GLU A 244 14.26 -0.42 -23.45
N GLU A 245 13.01 -0.22 -23.02
CA GLU A 245 12.21 0.98 -23.29
C GLU A 245 12.27 1.94 -22.09
N PRO A 246 12.62 3.22 -22.30
CA PRO A 246 12.62 4.21 -21.23
C PRO A 246 11.19 4.53 -20.75
N LEU A 247 11.06 4.83 -19.46
CA LEU A 247 9.79 5.27 -18.90
C LEU A 247 9.42 6.67 -19.38
N GLU A 248 8.24 6.81 -19.98
CA GLU A 248 7.69 8.08 -20.43
C GLU A 248 7.00 8.81 -19.26
N PHE A 249 7.76 9.59 -18.49
CA PHE A 249 7.24 10.28 -17.30
C PHE A 249 6.20 11.36 -17.63
N ILE A 250 5.10 11.33 -16.89
CA ILE A 250 4.15 12.45 -16.78
C ILE A 250 4.52 13.33 -15.60
N LEU A 251 4.82 12.70 -14.45
CA LEU A 251 5.38 13.37 -13.28
C LEU A 251 6.79 12.82 -13.08
N LYS A 252 7.80 13.69 -13.22
CA LYS A 252 9.18 13.34 -12.90
C LYS A 252 9.33 13.05 -11.40
N PRO A 253 10.36 12.31 -10.97
CA PRO A 253 10.61 12.04 -9.55
C PRO A 253 10.56 13.30 -8.68
N VAL A 254 9.59 13.33 -7.75
CA VAL A 254 9.42 14.42 -6.77
C VAL A 254 9.73 13.93 -5.37
N VAL A 255 10.09 14.89 -4.50
CA VAL A 255 10.26 14.68 -3.07
C VAL A 255 9.16 15.43 -2.33
N LEU A 256 8.38 14.70 -1.52
CA LEU A 256 7.31 15.23 -0.70
C LEU A 256 7.60 14.97 0.77
N LYS A 257 7.46 16.01 1.60
CA LYS A 257 7.48 15.89 3.06
C LYS A 257 6.12 16.31 3.60
N ILE A 258 5.49 15.47 4.39
CA ILE A 258 4.22 15.73 5.05
C ILE A 258 4.50 15.75 6.55
N LYS A 259 4.18 16.86 7.18
CA LYS A 259 4.31 17.06 8.62
C LYS A 259 2.93 17.00 9.24
N ILE A 260 2.75 16.09 10.18
CA ILE A 260 1.46 15.82 10.82
C ILE A 260 1.59 16.18 12.30
N ILE A 261 0.61 16.93 12.80
CA ILE A 261 0.45 17.21 14.22
C ILE A 261 -0.92 16.70 14.63
N VAL A 262 -0.94 15.74 15.56
CA VAL A 262 -2.19 15.25 16.17
C VAL A 262 -2.26 15.78 17.60
N ASN A 263 -3.23 16.66 17.85
CA ASN A 263 -3.47 17.19 19.18
C ASN A 263 -4.42 16.28 19.96
N LYS A 264 -3.96 15.79 21.11
CA LYS A 264 -4.68 14.91 22.04
C LYS A 264 -5.44 15.67 23.14
N SER A 265 -5.27 16.98 23.23
CA SER A 265 -6.02 17.80 24.20
C SER A 265 -7.51 17.89 23.83
N ASN A 266 -8.35 18.07 24.85
CA ASN A 266 -9.78 18.33 24.68
C ASN A 266 -10.10 19.82 24.47
N GLU A 267 -9.08 20.64 24.13
CA GLU A 267 -9.28 22.06 23.91
C GLU A 267 -9.99 22.33 22.59
N VAL A 268 -11.20 22.90 22.66
CA VAL A 268 -12.07 23.18 21.50
C VAL A 268 -11.41 24.15 20.49
N ARG A 269 -10.49 24.99 20.95
CA ARG A 269 -9.87 26.05 20.14
C ARG A 269 -8.67 25.60 19.32
N VAL A 270 -8.13 24.40 19.55
CA VAL A 270 -6.96 23.91 18.83
C VAL A 270 -7.38 22.82 17.83
N PRO A 271 -6.95 22.88 16.57
CA PRO A 271 -7.22 21.81 15.60
C PRO A 271 -6.70 20.46 16.13
N LYS A 272 -7.54 19.43 16.07
CA LYS A 272 -7.14 18.06 16.44
C LYS A 272 -6.10 17.47 15.48
N LEU A 273 -6.13 17.90 14.22
CA LEU A 273 -5.22 17.45 13.18
C LEU A 273 -4.73 18.67 12.39
N LEU A 274 -3.42 18.82 12.27
CA LEU A 274 -2.78 19.76 11.37
C LEU A 274 -1.85 18.99 10.44
N VAL A 275 -1.94 19.27 9.15
CA VAL A 275 -1.10 18.65 8.12
C VAL A 275 -0.46 19.74 7.27
N ASP A 276 0.87 19.75 7.21
CA ASP A 276 1.69 20.67 6.40
C ASP A 276 2.41 19.87 5.30
N PHE A 277 2.16 20.22 4.03
CA PHE A 277 2.73 19.57 2.86
C PHE A 277 3.85 20.44 2.27
N VAL A 278 5.05 19.88 2.18
CA VAL A 278 6.23 20.52 1.61
C VAL A 278 6.70 19.72 0.40
N LEU A 279 6.38 20.22 -0.79
CA LEU A 279 6.85 19.71 -2.07
C LEU A 279 8.05 20.55 -2.53
N GLN A 280 9.20 19.92 -2.80
CA GLN A 280 10.42 20.66 -3.18
C GLN A 280 10.34 21.26 -4.58
N ASP A 281 10.10 20.43 -5.58
CA ASP A 281 9.92 20.81 -6.97
C ASP A 281 9.10 19.71 -7.66
N ALA A 282 8.27 20.09 -8.63
CA ALA A 282 7.43 19.18 -9.37
C ALA A 282 7.27 19.65 -10.82
N ALA A 283 7.74 18.80 -11.74
CA ALA A 283 7.57 19.00 -13.17
C ALA A 283 6.56 17.98 -13.70
N LEU A 284 5.41 18.48 -14.16
CA LEU A 284 4.40 17.71 -14.85
C LEU A 284 4.44 18.04 -16.34
N GLN A 285 4.58 17.03 -17.18
CA GLN A 285 4.55 17.15 -18.63
C GLN A 285 3.67 16.04 -19.19
N MET A 286 2.81 16.35 -20.14
CA MET A 286 1.95 15.34 -20.75
C MET A 286 1.88 15.57 -22.25
N SER A 287 2.19 14.54 -23.04
CA SER A 287 1.99 14.57 -24.48
C SER A 287 0.52 14.36 -24.84
N ARG A 288 0.13 14.73 -26.07
CA ARG A 288 -1.23 14.44 -26.58
C ARG A 288 -1.54 12.93 -26.55
N LYS A 289 -0.57 12.08 -26.88
CA LYS A 289 -0.75 10.62 -26.86
C LYS A 289 -1.01 10.11 -25.43
N GLN A 290 -0.27 10.63 -24.45
CA GLN A 290 -0.45 10.28 -23.04
C GLN A 290 -1.80 10.76 -22.51
N PHE A 291 -2.23 11.96 -22.89
CA PHE A 291 -3.55 12.48 -22.52
C PHE A 291 -4.67 11.58 -23.03
N VAL A 292 -4.64 11.21 -24.31
CA VAL A 292 -5.63 10.30 -24.91
C VAL A 292 -5.61 8.94 -24.21
N ALA A 293 -4.42 8.36 -23.98
CA ALA A 293 -4.29 7.07 -23.30
C ALA A 293 -4.90 7.11 -21.88
N LEU A 294 -4.63 8.16 -21.10
CA LEU A 294 -5.22 8.32 -19.76
C LEU A 294 -6.74 8.46 -19.79
N MET A 295 -7.28 9.21 -20.77
CA MET A 295 -8.73 9.36 -20.93
C MET A 295 -9.40 8.03 -21.28
N GLU A 296 -8.82 7.27 -22.22
CA GLU A 296 -9.31 5.94 -22.60
C GLU A 296 -9.24 4.96 -21.42
N THR A 297 -8.15 4.95 -20.65
CA THR A 297 -8.05 4.13 -19.44
C THR A 297 -9.07 4.54 -18.37
N ALA A 298 -9.30 5.84 -18.17
CA ALA A 298 -10.28 6.33 -17.22
C ALA A 298 -11.72 5.96 -17.62
N GLU A 299 -12.04 6.03 -18.92
CA GLU A 299 -13.33 5.59 -19.45
C GLU A 299 -13.53 4.09 -19.27
N PHE A 300 -12.49 3.29 -19.56
CA PHE A 300 -12.50 1.85 -19.27
C PHE A 300 -12.77 1.57 -17.78
N MET A 301 -12.05 2.25 -16.87
CA MET A 301 -12.27 2.05 -15.43
C MET A 301 -13.71 2.40 -15.02
N LYS A 302 -14.28 3.47 -15.57
CA LYS A 302 -15.67 3.85 -15.30
C LYS A 302 -16.66 2.79 -15.81
N LEU A 303 -16.46 2.29 -17.03
CA LEU A 303 -17.32 1.26 -17.62
C LEU A 303 -17.23 -0.06 -16.84
N ALA A 304 -16.03 -0.48 -16.47
CA ALA A 304 -15.83 -1.71 -15.73
C ALA A 304 -16.39 -1.63 -14.30
N GLU A 305 -16.38 -0.45 -13.67
CA GLU A 305 -17.07 -0.21 -12.40
C GLU A 305 -18.60 -0.36 -12.55
N ILE A 306 -19.20 0.21 -13.60
CA ILE A 306 -20.63 0.07 -13.89
C ILE A 306 -21.01 -1.40 -14.12
N ASN A 307 -20.25 -2.12 -14.95
CA ASN A 307 -20.51 -3.54 -15.20
C ASN A 307 -20.44 -4.37 -13.92
N ARG A 308 -19.50 -4.05 -13.02
CA ARG A 308 -19.38 -4.70 -11.72
C ARG A 308 -20.61 -4.50 -10.84
N LEU A 309 -21.24 -3.32 -10.89
CA LEU A 309 -22.45 -3.01 -10.12
C LEU A 309 -23.70 -3.69 -10.68
N ILE A 310 -23.75 -3.96 -11.99
CA ILE A 310 -24.88 -4.63 -12.65
C ILE A 310 -24.91 -6.14 -12.32
N HIS A 311 -23.75 -6.74 -12.05
CA HIS A 311 -23.61 -8.17 -11.73
C HIS A 311 -23.59 -8.49 -10.22
N LEU A 312 -23.77 -7.48 -9.34
CA LEU A 312 -23.93 -7.64 -7.88
C LEU A 312 -25.41 -7.71 -7.49
#